data_AF-A0A0F9P5N2-F1
#
_entry.id   AF-A0A0F9P5N2-F1
#
_cell.length_a   1.000
_cell.length_b   1.000
_cell.length_c   1.000
_cell.angle_alpha   90.00
_cell.angle_beta   90.00
_cell.angle_gamma   90.00
#
_symmetry.space_group_name_H-M   'P 1'
#
loop_
_entity.id
_entity.type
_entity.pdbx_description
1 polymer ?
#
loop_
_entity_poly.entity_id
_entity_poly.type
_entity_poly.pdbx_seq_one_letter_code
_entity_poly.pdbx_strand_id
1 'polypeptide(L)'
;MRCKDIERLIIDSSDEDLSLEELSAIEKHIAHCTLCARFQDELEKIRVGVKTIPQPILPPDLAQKTRLRCQAEISQQPAATSKIAKLIPSDPIPKYVWAVLLPLILLTVFVLAPTLKEIRLDQTLTFASATALTIIIQNAVMLLFAPILIRRHRWKKQNIRGIPMNANAS
;
A
#
# COMPACT_ATOMS: atom_id res chain seq x y z
N MET A 1 -7.72 -23.95 9.35
CA MET A 1 -8.72 -22.89 9.06
C MET A 1 -10.10 -23.41 9.41
N ARG A 2 -11.03 -22.54 9.79
CA ARG A 2 -12.43 -22.93 10.07
C ARG A 2 -13.20 -23.02 8.76
N CYS A 3 -14.26 -23.82 8.70
CA CYS A 3 -15.08 -23.97 7.49
C CYS A 3 -15.57 -22.62 6.94
N LYS A 4 -16.00 -21.70 7.81
CA LYS A 4 -16.42 -20.35 7.42
C LYS A 4 -15.34 -19.54 6.69
N ASP A 5 -14.08 -19.72 7.06
CA ASP A 5 -12.97 -19.02 6.42
C ASP A 5 -12.72 -19.61 5.01
N ILE A 6 -12.88 -20.93 4.87
CA ILE A 6 -12.72 -21.64 3.59
C ILE A 6 -13.91 -21.38 2.65
N GLU A 7 -15.15 -21.35 3.16
CA GLU A 7 -16.34 -20.99 2.38
C GLU A 7 -16.19 -19.61 1.75
N ARG A 8 -15.67 -18.64 2.52
CA ARG A 8 -15.38 -17.30 1.99
C ARG A 8 -14.34 -17.37 0.87
N LEU A 9 -13.24 -18.07 1.07
CA LEU A 9 -12.21 -18.25 0.03
C LEU A 9 -12.78 -18.93 -1.23
N ILE A 10 -13.67 -19.92 -1.08
CA ILE A 10 -14.35 -20.57 -2.22
C ILE A 10 -15.23 -19.57 -3.00
N ILE A 11 -15.91 -18.66 -2.31
CA ILE A 11 -16.69 -17.60 -2.96
C ILE A 11 -15.76 -16.64 -3.70
N ASP A 12 -14.74 -16.14 -3.02
CA ASP A 12 -13.81 -15.13 -3.56
C ASP A 12 -13.01 -15.67 -4.76
N SER A 13 -12.80 -16.98 -4.85
CA SER A 13 -12.09 -17.64 -5.97
C SER A 13 -12.67 -17.42 -7.37
N SER A 14 -13.92 -16.98 -7.51
CA SER A 14 -14.50 -16.68 -8.84
C SER A 14 -14.32 -15.24 -9.30
N ASP A 15 -14.14 -14.32 -8.37
CA ASP A 15 -14.27 -12.88 -8.63
C ASP A 15 -12.92 -12.16 -8.43
N GLU A 16 -12.00 -12.74 -7.65
CA GLU A 16 -10.68 -12.18 -7.35
C GLU A 16 -9.55 -13.19 -7.61
N ASP A 17 -8.34 -12.66 -7.90
CA ASP A 17 -7.13 -13.46 -7.98
C ASP A 17 -6.66 -13.86 -6.58
N LEU A 18 -7.09 -15.05 -6.12
CA LEU A 18 -6.56 -15.65 -4.90
C LEU A 18 -5.07 -15.98 -5.05
N SER A 19 -4.33 -15.85 -3.96
CA SER A 19 -2.93 -16.30 -3.91
C SER A 19 -2.83 -17.82 -4.02
N LEU A 20 -1.68 -18.32 -4.49
CA LEU A 20 -1.40 -19.77 -4.56
C LEU A 20 -1.50 -20.45 -3.19
N GLU A 21 -1.18 -19.74 -2.11
CA GLU A 21 -1.28 -20.24 -0.74
C GLU A 21 -2.73 -20.46 -0.32
N GLU A 22 -3.62 -19.52 -0.68
CA GLU A 22 -5.05 -19.61 -0.40
C GLU A 22 -5.70 -20.73 -1.20
N LEU A 23 -5.36 -20.88 -2.48
CA LEU A 23 -5.81 -21.99 -3.31
C LEU A 23 -5.40 -23.34 -2.72
N SER A 24 -4.14 -23.47 -2.29
CA SER A 24 -3.65 -24.68 -1.63
C SER A 24 -4.36 -24.94 -0.30
N ALA A 25 -4.72 -23.90 0.45
CA ALA A 25 -5.46 -24.03 1.71
C ALA A 25 -6.89 -24.55 1.48
N ILE A 26 -7.57 -24.08 0.41
CA ILE A 26 -8.88 -24.59 -0.01
C ILE A 26 -8.78 -26.08 -0.34
N GLU A 27 -7.85 -26.46 -1.22
CA GLU A 27 -7.69 -27.84 -1.69
C GLU A 27 -7.43 -28.81 -0.53
N LYS A 28 -6.50 -28.46 0.37
CA LYS A 28 -6.19 -29.26 1.56
C LYS A 28 -7.39 -29.40 2.49
N HIS A 29 -8.19 -28.35 2.65
CA HIS A 29 -9.35 -28.40 3.53
C HIS A 29 -10.48 -29.25 2.94
N ILE A 30 -10.76 -29.08 1.66
CA ILE A 30 -11.83 -29.81 0.95
C ILE A 30 -11.54 -31.31 0.92
N ALA A 31 -10.27 -31.71 0.79
CA ALA A 31 -9.87 -33.12 0.88
C ALA A 31 -10.27 -33.81 2.20
N HIS A 32 -10.47 -33.05 3.27
CA HIS A 32 -10.78 -33.57 4.62
C HIS A 32 -12.14 -33.12 5.17
N CYS A 33 -12.86 -32.22 4.47
CA CYS A 33 -14.11 -31.64 4.93
C CYS A 33 -15.20 -31.80 3.87
N THR A 34 -16.07 -32.79 4.07
CA THR A 34 -17.17 -33.12 3.14
C THR A 34 -18.20 -31.99 3.01
N LEU A 35 -18.38 -31.17 4.06
CA LEU A 35 -19.28 -30.02 4.02
C LEU A 35 -18.76 -28.93 3.06
N CYS A 36 -17.48 -28.58 3.15
CA CYS A 36 -16.88 -27.59 2.26
C CYS A 36 -16.74 -28.11 0.83
N ALA A 37 -16.50 -29.42 0.64
CA ALA A 37 -16.52 -30.05 -0.68
C ALA A 37 -17.89 -29.91 -1.35
N ARG A 38 -18.96 -30.27 -0.63
CA ARG A 38 -20.33 -30.15 -1.12
C ARG A 38 -20.71 -28.69 -1.42
N PHE A 39 -20.29 -27.77 -0.56
CA PHE A 39 -20.52 -26.34 -0.77
C PHE A 39 -19.87 -25.84 -2.07
N GLN A 40 -18.63 -26.25 -2.36
CA GLN A 40 -17.95 -25.93 -3.63
C GLN A 40 -18.72 -26.47 -4.84
N ASP A 41 -19.18 -27.73 -4.79
CA ASP A 41 -19.95 -28.34 -5.86
C ASP A 41 -21.30 -27.63 -6.10
N GLU A 42 -21.99 -27.25 -5.02
CA GLU A 42 -23.25 -26.50 -5.11
C GLU A 42 -23.05 -25.11 -5.72
N LEU A 43 -21.99 -24.40 -5.31
CA LEU A 43 -21.63 -23.12 -5.92
C LEU A 43 -21.28 -23.25 -7.40
N GLU A 44 -20.53 -24.28 -7.79
CA GLU A 44 -20.18 -24.48 -9.20
C GLU A 44 -21.42 -24.77 -10.05
N LYS A 45 -22.38 -25.54 -9.55
CA LYS A 45 -23.68 -25.73 -10.20
C LYS A 45 -24.43 -24.42 -10.40
N ILE A 46 -24.43 -23.54 -9.39
CA ILE A 46 -25.04 -22.21 -9.49
C ILE A 46 -24.32 -21.38 -10.55
N ARG A 47 -22.99 -21.34 -10.55
CA ARG A 47 -22.19 -20.59 -11.54
C ARG A 47 -22.46 -21.06 -12.96
N VAL A 48 -22.48 -22.38 -13.19
CA VAL A 48 -22.83 -22.96 -14.49
C VAL A 48 -24.27 -22.58 -14.87
N GLY A 49 -25.22 -22.70 -13.94
CA GLY A 49 -26.61 -22.29 -14.15
C GLY A 49 -26.73 -20.84 -14.59
N VAL A 50 -26.05 -19.91 -13.89
CA VAL A 50 -26.04 -18.48 -14.24
C VAL A 50 -25.40 -18.24 -15.62
N LYS A 51 -24.32 -18.94 -15.97
CA LYS A 51 -23.69 -18.84 -17.29
C LYS A 51 -24.59 -19.29 -18.44
N THR A 52 -25.55 -20.19 -18.18
CA THR A 52 -26.51 -20.65 -19.19
C THR A 52 -27.69 -19.69 -19.40
N ILE A 53 -27.87 -18.71 -18.51
CA ILE A 53 -28.91 -17.70 -18.67
C ILE A 53 -28.55 -16.81 -19.87
N PRO A 54 -29.47 -16.61 -20.83
CA PRO A 54 -29.24 -15.70 -21.95
C PRO A 54 -28.84 -14.32 -21.44
N GLN A 55 -27.70 -13.81 -21.89
CA GLN A 55 -27.30 -12.47 -21.51
C GLN A 55 -28.31 -11.46 -22.07
N PRO A 56 -28.76 -10.49 -21.26
CA PRO A 56 -29.63 -9.44 -21.75
C PRO A 56 -28.89 -8.66 -22.84
N ILE A 57 -29.55 -8.48 -23.98
CA ILE A 57 -29.02 -7.67 -25.08
C ILE A 57 -29.01 -6.22 -24.59
N LEU A 58 -27.82 -5.63 -24.50
CA LEU A 58 -27.67 -4.23 -24.13
C LEU A 58 -28.21 -3.35 -25.27
N PRO A 59 -29.21 -2.49 -25.03
CA PRO A 59 -29.67 -1.57 -26.06
C PRO A 59 -28.53 -0.63 -26.47
N PRO A 60 -28.31 -0.38 -27.78
CA PRO A 60 -27.16 0.39 -28.26
C PRO A 60 -27.12 1.82 -27.70
N ASP A 61 -28.30 2.41 -27.50
CA ASP A 61 -28.46 3.76 -26.94
C ASP A 61 -28.23 3.81 -25.42
N LEU A 62 -28.40 2.69 -24.70
CA LEU A 62 -28.26 2.66 -23.25
C LEU A 62 -26.79 2.80 -22.83
N ALA A 63 -25.87 2.16 -23.56
CA ALA A 63 -24.43 2.32 -23.34
C ALA A 63 -23.99 3.77 -23.53
N GLN A 64 -24.48 4.41 -24.60
CA GLN A 64 -24.15 5.81 -24.91
C GLN A 64 -24.74 6.76 -23.87
N LYS A 65 -26.00 6.60 -23.48
CA LYS A 65 -26.65 7.39 -22.42
C LYS A 65 -25.94 7.27 -21.08
N THR A 66 -25.57 6.05 -20.68
CA THR A 66 -24.84 5.81 -19.42
C THR A 66 -23.46 6.47 -19.47
N ARG A 67 -22.74 6.38 -20.59
CA ARG A 67 -21.45 7.05 -20.76
C ARG A 67 -21.56 8.57 -20.67
N LEU A 68 -22.56 9.17 -21.34
CA LEU A 68 -22.79 10.60 -21.30
C LEU A 68 -23.17 11.08 -19.90
N ARG A 69 -24.02 10.34 -19.19
CA ARG A 69 -24.37 10.66 -17.79
C ARG A 69 -23.16 10.54 -16.85
N CYS A 70 -22.38 9.47 -16.98
CA CYS A 70 -21.17 9.28 -16.19
C CYS A 70 -20.15 10.41 -16.45
N GLN A 71 -19.94 10.80 -17.70
CA GLN A 71 -19.08 11.94 -18.04
C GLN A 71 -19.64 13.26 -17.51
N ALA A 72 -20.96 13.45 -17.55
CA ALA A 72 -21.60 14.63 -16.98
C ALA A 72 -21.42 14.66 -15.45
N GLU A 73 -21.57 13.55 -14.75
CA GLU A 73 -21.34 13.48 -13.29
C GLU A 73 -19.86 13.68 -12.92
N ILE A 74 -18.93 13.09 -13.68
CA ILE A 74 -17.49 13.29 -13.48
C ILE A 74 -17.09 14.74 -13.71
N SER A 75 -17.66 15.40 -14.73
CA SER A 75 -17.38 16.80 -15.04
C SER A 75 -18.10 17.77 -14.10
N GLN A 76 -19.23 17.37 -13.51
CA GLN A 76 -19.95 18.14 -12.51
C GLN A 76 -19.38 17.97 -11.10
N GLN A 77 -18.58 16.94 -10.81
CA GLN A 77 -17.85 16.85 -9.55
C GLN A 77 -16.78 17.96 -9.50
N PRO A 78 -16.98 19.01 -8.68
CA PRO A 78 -15.93 19.97 -8.45
C PRO A 78 -14.91 19.30 -7.53
N ALA A 79 -13.64 19.29 -7.93
CA ALA A 79 -12.52 19.23 -7.00
C ALA A 79 -12.23 17.89 -6.27
N ALA A 80 -12.57 16.71 -6.80
CA ALA A 80 -11.88 15.47 -6.37
C ALA A 80 -10.50 15.33 -7.05
N THR A 81 -10.39 15.72 -8.32
CA THR A 81 -9.12 15.79 -9.06
C THR A 81 -8.23 16.94 -8.57
N SER A 82 -8.80 18.00 -7.99
CA SER A 82 -7.99 19.06 -7.34
C SER A 82 -7.51 18.65 -5.94
N LYS A 83 -8.11 17.64 -5.30
CA LYS A 83 -7.56 17.05 -4.07
C LYS A 83 -6.36 16.16 -4.40
N ILE A 84 -6.42 15.35 -5.47
CA ILE A 84 -5.28 14.53 -5.90
C ILE A 84 -4.14 15.40 -6.48
N ALA A 85 -4.45 16.43 -7.27
CA ALA A 85 -3.45 17.41 -7.72
C ALA A 85 -2.89 18.28 -6.56
N LYS A 86 -3.62 18.47 -5.46
CA LYS A 86 -3.10 19.04 -4.19
C LYS A 86 -2.33 18.04 -3.32
N LEU A 87 -2.35 16.75 -3.65
CA LEU A 87 -1.68 15.68 -2.92
C LEU A 87 -0.27 15.38 -3.47
N ILE A 88 0.08 15.94 -4.63
CA ILE A 88 1.48 16.10 -5.02
C ILE A 88 1.86 17.53 -4.65
N PRO A 89 2.36 17.79 -3.42
CA PRO A 89 3.04 19.03 -3.19
C PRO A 89 4.28 19.02 -4.09
N SER A 90 4.27 19.78 -5.19
CA SER A 90 5.49 20.37 -5.77
C SER A 90 6.07 21.42 -4.82
N ASP A 91 5.97 21.18 -3.51
CA ASP A 91 6.62 22.00 -2.52
C ASP A 91 8.11 21.65 -2.60
N PRO A 92 8.99 22.64 -2.76
CA PRO A 92 10.41 22.41 -2.69
C PRO A 92 10.71 21.69 -1.37
N ILE A 93 11.44 20.57 -1.45
CA ILE A 93 11.84 19.75 -0.31
C ILE A 93 12.19 20.67 0.86
N PRO A 94 11.52 20.54 2.02
CA PRO A 94 11.61 21.54 3.06
C PRO A 94 13.07 21.82 3.44
N LYS A 95 13.47 23.10 3.56
CA LYS A 95 14.87 23.52 3.73
C LYS A 95 15.62 22.81 4.87
N TYR A 96 14.92 22.38 5.92
CA TYR A 96 15.50 21.62 7.02
C TYR A 96 15.92 20.19 6.63
N VAL A 97 15.24 19.55 5.67
CA VAL A 97 15.64 18.25 5.14
C VAL A 97 16.97 18.39 4.42
N TRP A 98 17.14 19.43 3.60
CA TRP A 98 18.43 19.77 3.00
C TRP A 98 19.51 20.11 4.03
N ALA A 99 19.15 20.86 5.09
CA ALA A 99 20.07 21.20 6.16
C ALA A 99 20.59 19.98 6.95
N VAL A 100 19.84 18.86 6.97
CA VAL A 100 20.28 17.60 7.61
C VAL A 100 20.94 16.67 6.58
N LEU A 101 20.41 16.61 5.36
CA LEU A 101 20.91 15.74 4.30
C LEU A 101 22.30 16.17 3.83
N LEU A 102 22.55 17.46 3.70
CA LEU A 102 23.82 18.01 3.22
C LEU A 102 25.00 17.69 4.15
N PRO A 103 24.94 17.92 5.48
CA PRO A 103 26.02 17.48 6.37
C PRO A 103 26.13 15.97 6.45
N LEU A 104 25.03 15.20 6.30
CA LEU A 104 25.10 13.74 6.25
C LEU A 104 25.84 13.25 5.00
N ILE A 105 25.56 13.84 3.83
CA ILE A 105 26.26 13.54 2.58
C ILE A 105 27.73 13.95 2.69
N LEU A 106 28.03 15.15 3.19
CA LEU A 106 29.40 15.61 3.37
C LEU A 106 30.17 14.73 4.35
N LEU A 107 29.56 14.33 5.47
CA LEU A 107 30.18 13.42 6.44
C LEU A 107 30.43 12.05 5.81
N THR A 108 29.47 11.53 5.05
CA THR A 108 29.61 10.25 4.34
C THR A 108 30.74 10.31 3.32
N VAL A 109 30.81 11.37 2.50
CA VAL A 109 31.89 11.56 1.52
C VAL A 109 33.23 11.80 2.21
N PHE A 110 33.27 12.55 3.30
CA PHE A 110 34.50 12.83 4.05
C PHE A 110 35.07 11.57 4.71
N VAL A 111 34.23 10.65 5.17
CA VAL A 111 34.65 9.34 5.71
C VAL A 111 34.98 8.35 4.58
N LEU A 112 34.23 8.39 3.48
CA LEU A 112 34.39 7.46 2.36
C LEU A 112 35.55 7.81 1.43
N ALA A 113 35.90 9.10 1.29
CA ALA A 113 36.99 9.56 0.43
C ALA A 113 38.40 9.10 0.87
N PRO A 114 38.80 9.21 2.16
CA PRO A 114 40.09 8.69 2.62
C PRO A 114 40.10 7.16 2.63
N THR A 115 38.97 6.49 2.92
CA THR A 115 38.89 5.03 2.86
C THR A 115 39.02 4.50 1.43
N LEU A 116 38.45 5.18 0.42
CA LEU A 116 38.70 4.84 -1.00
C LEU A 116 40.16 5.07 -1.42
N LYS A 117 40.87 6.02 -0.80
CA LYS A 117 42.31 6.25 -1.02
C LYS A 117 43.18 5.23 -0.29
N GLU A 118 42.83 4.84 0.94
CA GLU A 118 43.52 3.81 1.74
C GLU A 118 43.30 2.40 1.19
N ILE A 119 42.09 2.06 0.71
CA ILE A 119 41.82 0.81 -0.02
C ILE A 119 42.71 0.68 -1.26
N ARG A 120 43.13 1.82 -1.83
CA ARG A 120 44.06 1.88 -2.97
C ARG A 120 45.52 1.82 -2.57
N LEU A 121 45.89 2.05 -1.31
CA LEU A 121 47.28 2.29 -0.92
C LEU A 121 47.85 1.35 0.13
N ASP A 122 47.12 0.96 1.18
CA ASP A 122 47.71 0.07 2.20
C ASP A 122 46.68 -0.74 2.98
N GLN A 123 46.93 -2.05 2.98
CA GLN A 123 46.17 -3.11 3.61
C GLN A 123 46.56 -3.21 5.09
N THR A 124 45.95 -2.46 6.03
CA THR A 124 45.80 -2.84 7.47
C THR A 124 45.01 -1.82 8.33
N LEU A 125 43.91 -1.28 7.85
CA LEU A 125 42.80 -0.90 8.75
C LEU A 125 41.65 -1.81 8.37
N THR A 126 41.36 -2.78 9.25
CA THR A 126 40.34 -3.80 8.99
C THR A 126 39.03 -3.10 8.63
N PHE A 127 38.73 -3.07 7.33
CA PHE A 127 37.56 -2.47 6.70
C PHE A 127 36.27 -2.73 7.49
N ALA A 128 36.19 -3.90 8.12
CA ALA A 128 35.16 -4.29 9.07
C ALA A 128 34.88 -3.30 10.21
N SER A 129 35.90 -2.71 10.86
CA SER A 129 35.71 -1.80 11.99
C SER A 129 35.17 -0.43 11.56
N ALA A 130 35.63 0.09 10.43
CA ALA A 130 35.13 1.33 9.85
C ALA A 130 33.69 1.17 9.34
N THR A 131 33.38 0.07 8.65
CA THR A 131 32.02 -0.26 8.22
C THR A 131 31.09 -0.45 9.41
N ALA A 132 31.53 -1.18 10.45
CA ALA A 132 30.75 -1.37 11.67
C ALA A 132 30.43 -0.03 12.37
N LEU A 133 31.42 0.86 12.49
CA LEU A 133 31.22 2.17 13.10
C LEU A 133 30.23 3.02 12.29
N THR A 134 30.30 2.94 10.96
CA THR A 134 29.39 3.67 10.07
C THR A 134 27.95 3.17 10.18
N ILE A 135 27.75 1.85 10.25
CA ILE A 135 26.44 1.22 10.49
C ILE A 135 25.90 1.60 11.87
N ILE A 136 26.75 1.63 12.91
CA ILE A 136 26.35 2.04 14.27
C ILE A 136 25.89 3.50 14.29
N ILE A 137 26.64 4.40 13.66
CA ILE A 137 26.28 5.83 13.57
C ILE A 137 24.98 6.01 12.77
N GLN A 138 24.84 5.33 11.63
CA GLN A 138 23.64 5.38 10.80
C GLN A 138 22.40 4.87 11.56
N ASN A 139 22.53 3.77 12.30
CA ASN A 139 21.46 3.21 13.12
C ASN A 139 21.10 4.12 14.30
N ALA A 140 22.09 4.74 14.95
CA ALA A 140 21.85 5.69 16.03
C ALA A 140 21.11 6.94 15.54
N VAL A 141 21.47 7.44 14.36
CA VAL A 141 20.79 8.56 13.70
C VAL A 141 19.34 8.17 13.37
N MET A 142 19.11 7.01 12.73
CA MET A 142 17.75 6.49 12.47
C MET A 142 16.90 6.41 13.74
N LEU A 143 17.46 5.91 14.84
CA LEU A 143 16.75 5.78 16.12
C LEU A 143 16.43 7.12 16.78
N LEU A 144 17.25 8.16 16.61
CA LEU A 144 16.96 9.50 17.11
C LEU A 144 15.89 10.22 16.27
N PHE A 145 15.90 10.03 14.96
CA PHE A 145 14.96 10.70 14.05
C PHE A 145 13.59 10.00 13.96
N ALA A 146 13.51 8.68 14.14
CA ALA A 146 12.26 7.92 14.14
C ALA A 146 11.19 8.47 15.13
N PRO A 147 11.47 8.70 16.43
CA PRO A 147 10.47 9.22 17.36
C PRO A 147 10.05 10.66 17.06
N ILE A 148 10.94 11.48 16.49
CA ILE A 148 10.64 12.85 16.06
C ILE A 148 9.67 12.84 14.87
N LEU A 149 9.92 11.96 13.89
CA LEU A 149 9.04 11.78 12.73
C LEU A 149 7.67 11.21 13.14
N ILE A 150 7.63 10.23 14.05
CA ILE A 150 6.38 9.65 14.57
C ILE A 150 5.57 10.69 15.37
N ARG A 151 6.21 11.52 16.20
CA ARG A 151 5.52 12.62 16.92
C ARG A 151 4.92 13.63 15.94
N ARG A 152 5.66 14.05 14.92
CA ARG A 152 5.18 15.02 13.93
C ARG A 152 4.03 14.46 13.08
N HIS A 153 4.09 13.18 12.73
CA HIS A 153 3.00 12.53 12.00
C HIS A 153 1.72 12.40 12.83
N ARG A 154 1.84 12.16 14.15
CA ARG A 154 0.69 12.18 15.08
C ARG A 154 0.04 13.55 15.19
N TRP A 155 0.81 14.63 15.27
CA TRP A 155 0.27 16.00 15.30
C TRP A 155 -0.44 16.38 13.99
N LYS A 156 0.10 15.98 12.85
CA LYS A 156 -0.57 16.18 11.54
C LYS A 156 -1.89 15.40 11.46
N LYS A 157 -1.96 14.20 12.05
CA LYS A 157 -3.19 13.38 12.13
C LYS A 157 -4.24 13.95 13.09
N GLN A 158 -3.84 14.61 14.18
CA GLN A 158 -4.76 15.29 15.10
C GLN A 158 -5.37 16.57 14.49
N ASN A 159 -4.59 17.35 13.72
CA ASN A 159 -5.13 18.51 12.99
C ASN A 159 -6.14 18.12 11.89
N ILE A 160 -6.08 16.89 11.36
CA ILE A 160 -7.04 16.38 10.37
C ILE A 160 -8.34 15.88 11.03
N ARG A 161 -8.33 15.55 12.33
CA ARG A 161 -9.51 15.09 13.08
C ARG A 161 -10.23 16.19 13.85
N GLY A 162 -9.84 17.46 13.68
CA GLY A 162 -10.58 18.62 14.14
C GLY A 162 -11.85 18.85 13.32
N ILE A 163 -12.81 17.92 13.41
CA ILE A 163 -14.21 18.21 13.09
C ILE A 163 -14.79 18.82 14.38
N PRO A 164 -15.10 20.13 14.43
CA PRO A 164 -15.99 20.63 15.46
C PRO A 164 -17.35 19.97 15.26
N MET A 165 -17.77 19.16 16.23
CA MET A 165 -19.17 18.72 16.35
C MET A 165 -20.02 19.97 16.47
N ASN A 166 -20.79 20.26 15.43
CA ASN A 166 -21.83 21.28 15.45
C ASN A 166 -22.94 20.77 16.38
N ALA A 167 -22.91 21.22 17.62
CA ALA A 167 -24.05 21.14 18.53
C ALA A 167 -24.94 22.33 18.21
N ASN A 168 -26.01 22.09 17.45
CA ASN A 168 -27.24 22.88 17.48
C ASN A 168 -28.36 22.02 16.89
N ALA A 169 -28.99 21.26 17.79
CA ALA A 169 -30.34 20.76 17.64
C ALA A 169 -31.25 21.78 18.33
N SER A 170 -32.00 22.53 17.53
CA SER A 170 -33.27 23.17 17.90
C SER A 170 -34.11 23.30 16.64
#